data_AF-A0A0X3TB60-F1
#
_entry.id   AF-A0A0X3TB60-F1
#
_cell.length_a   1.000
_cell.length_b   1.000
_cell.length_c   1.000
_cell.angle_alpha   90.00
_cell.angle_beta   90.00
_cell.angle_gamma   90.00
#
_symmetry.space_group_name_H-M   'P 1'
#
loop_
_entity.id
_entity.type
_entity.pdbx_description
1 polymer ?
#
loop_
_entity_poly.entity_id
_entity_poly.type
_entity_poly.pdbx_seq_one_letter_code
_entity_poly.pdbx_strand_id
1 'polypeptide(L)'
;MKQLTLKTLFAGAAMTLALNVQAADSVYDQCVADGNTIVELTKEKGTTAGRDYEQKTSLKDCYAELKSIEAKYGDATKGVNPYSVMDAADRKKWATLFDAIDAKQYRGTPYLMASYYFGDKSK
;
A
#
# COMPACT_ATOMS: atom_id res chain seq x y z
N MET A 1 -28.11 -3.35 -41.84
CA MET A 1 -27.91 -3.07 -40.39
C MET A 1 -26.73 -3.87 -39.88
N LYS A 2 -25.67 -3.20 -39.41
CA LYS A 2 -24.72 -3.70 -38.40
C LYS A 2 -23.97 -2.47 -37.88
N GLN A 3 -24.52 -1.87 -36.83
CA GLN A 3 -23.87 -0.79 -36.12
C GLN A 3 -22.62 -1.34 -35.44
N LEU A 4 -21.45 -0.92 -35.93
CA LEU A 4 -20.22 -1.04 -35.17
C LEU A 4 -20.31 -0.05 -34.02
N THR A 5 -20.72 -0.56 -32.87
CA THR A 5 -20.80 0.19 -31.62
C THR A 5 -19.42 0.75 -31.26
N LEU A 6 -19.34 2.07 -31.39
CA LEU A 6 -18.30 2.99 -30.94
C LEU A 6 -18.15 2.98 -29.40
N LYS A 7 -18.00 1.80 -28.78
CA LYS A 7 -17.83 1.63 -27.32
C LYS A 7 -16.43 1.19 -26.92
N THR A 8 -15.54 0.91 -27.87
CA THR A 8 -14.16 0.46 -27.61
C THR A 8 -13.13 1.59 -27.50
N LEU A 9 -13.54 2.86 -27.54
CA LEU A 9 -12.61 4.01 -27.54
C LEU A 9 -12.21 4.52 -26.14
N PHE A 10 -12.64 3.86 -25.07
CA PHE A 10 -12.20 4.15 -23.70
C PHE A 10 -11.50 2.96 -23.02
N ALA A 11 -10.74 2.17 -23.79
CA ALA A 11 -9.62 1.43 -23.22
C ALA A 11 -8.52 2.45 -22.90
N GLY A 12 -8.72 3.16 -21.78
CA GLY A 12 -7.81 4.16 -21.28
C GLY A 12 -6.40 3.60 -21.18
N ALA A 13 -5.44 4.43 -21.56
CA ALA A 13 -4.03 4.20 -21.40
C ALA A 13 -3.71 3.80 -19.95
N ALA A 14 -3.50 2.50 -19.75
CA ALA A 14 -2.79 1.94 -18.60
C ALA A 14 -1.66 1.04 -19.11
N MET A 15 -0.90 1.55 -20.08
CA MET A 15 0.43 1.02 -20.38
C MET A 15 1.45 2.01 -19.82
N THR A 16 1.89 1.73 -18.59
CA THR A 16 3.29 1.68 -18.13
C THR A 16 3.30 1.58 -16.60
N LEU A 17 2.92 0.41 -16.06
CA LEU A 17 3.31 -0.01 -14.71
C LEU A 17 4.02 -1.37 -14.79
N ALA A 18 4.76 -1.58 -15.88
CA ALA A 18 5.86 -2.52 -15.88
C ALA A 18 7.03 -1.78 -15.23
N LEU A 19 7.23 -1.98 -13.93
CA LEU A 19 8.47 -1.90 -13.15
C LEU A 19 8.05 -2.00 -11.67
N ASN A 20 7.81 -3.25 -11.21
CA ASN A 20 7.65 -3.75 -9.83
C ASN A 20 6.41 -4.64 -9.58
N VAL A 21 5.44 -4.75 -10.51
CA VAL A 21 4.27 -5.62 -10.31
C VAL A 21 4.55 -7.12 -10.50
N GLN A 22 5.76 -7.49 -10.96
CA GLN A 22 6.12 -8.86 -11.34
C GLN A 22 6.75 -9.69 -10.21
N ALA A 23 6.68 -9.24 -8.95
CA ALA A 23 7.28 -9.97 -7.82
C ALA A 23 6.47 -9.90 -6.51
N ALA A 24 5.18 -9.53 -6.57
CA ALA A 24 4.33 -9.59 -5.37
C ALA A 24 3.78 -11.01 -5.16
N ASP A 25 4.70 -11.97 -4.94
CA ASP A 25 4.39 -13.40 -4.80
C ASP A 25 3.88 -13.74 -3.38
N SER A 26 4.04 -12.84 -2.41
CA SER A 26 3.60 -13.03 -1.02
C SER A 26 2.57 -11.99 -0.56
N VAL A 27 1.80 -12.32 0.49
CA VAL A 27 0.87 -11.38 1.15
C VAL A 27 1.60 -10.13 1.63
N TYR A 28 2.82 -10.29 2.17
CA TYR A 28 3.69 -9.18 2.56
C TYR A 28 3.93 -8.21 1.39
N ASP A 29 4.36 -8.73 0.23
CA ASP A 29 4.69 -7.88 -0.91
C ASP A 29 3.45 -7.18 -1.47
N GLN A 30 2.31 -7.85 -1.46
CA GLN A 30 1.03 -7.26 -1.89
C GLN A 30 0.54 -6.18 -0.93
N CYS A 31 0.68 -6.37 0.38
CA CYS A 31 0.38 -5.34 1.37
C CYS A 31 1.24 -4.08 1.18
N VAL A 32 2.55 -4.27 0.98
CA VAL A 32 3.48 -3.16 0.70
C VAL A 32 3.13 -2.47 -0.61
N ALA A 33 2.86 -3.23 -1.67
CA ALA A 33 2.49 -2.69 -2.97
C ALA A 33 1.19 -1.87 -2.91
N ASP A 34 0.17 -2.34 -2.19
CA ASP A 34 -1.09 -1.61 -2.00
C ASP A 34 -0.86 -0.28 -1.26
N GLY A 35 -0.12 -0.31 -0.14
CA GLY A 35 0.19 0.90 0.62
C GLY A 35 0.93 1.94 -0.21
N ASN A 36 1.97 1.51 -0.94
CA ASN A 36 2.72 2.38 -1.85
C ASN A 36 1.85 2.95 -2.97
N THR A 37 0.97 2.13 -3.55
CA THR A 37 0.07 2.56 -4.63
C THR A 37 -0.91 3.62 -4.15
N ILE A 38 -1.47 3.47 -2.95
CA ILE A 38 -2.37 4.46 -2.35
C ILE A 38 -1.64 5.80 -2.15
N VAL A 39 -0.41 5.78 -1.61
CA VAL A 39 0.38 7.00 -1.41
C VAL A 39 0.67 7.69 -2.76
N GLU A 40 1.10 6.94 -3.77
CA GLU A 40 1.44 7.54 -5.06
C GLU A 40 0.19 8.06 -5.79
N LEU A 41 -0.91 7.31 -5.81
CA LEU A 41 -2.17 7.79 -6.38
C LEU A 41 -2.66 9.07 -5.67
N THR A 42 -2.57 9.09 -4.34
CA THR A 42 -2.91 10.27 -3.55
C THR A 42 -2.06 11.46 -3.93
N LYS A 43 -0.75 11.27 -4.09
CA LYS A 43 0.21 12.31 -4.45
C LYS A 43 0.04 12.80 -5.88
N GLU A 44 -0.22 11.93 -6.83
CA GLU A 44 -0.27 12.28 -8.25
C GLU A 44 -1.62 12.84 -8.67
N LYS A 45 -2.70 12.19 -8.21
CA LYS A 45 -4.07 12.34 -8.70
C LYS A 45 -5.07 12.78 -7.62
N GLY A 46 -4.61 12.93 -6.39
CA GLY A 46 -5.40 13.42 -5.29
C GLY A 46 -6.03 12.34 -4.41
N THR A 47 -6.56 12.77 -3.27
CA THR A 47 -7.05 11.87 -2.22
C THR A 47 -8.15 10.92 -2.66
N THR A 48 -9.05 11.36 -3.55
CA THR A 48 -10.10 10.51 -4.11
C THR A 48 -9.51 9.34 -4.89
N ALA A 49 -8.50 9.58 -5.73
CA ALA A 49 -7.86 8.52 -6.50
C ALA A 49 -7.15 7.48 -5.62
N GLY A 50 -6.54 7.91 -4.52
CA GLY A 50 -5.96 7.00 -3.54
C GLY A 50 -7.01 6.15 -2.81
N ARG A 51 -8.19 6.71 -2.53
CA ARG A 51 -9.30 6.01 -1.84
C ARG A 51 -10.09 5.08 -2.75
N ASP A 52 -10.16 5.38 -4.04
CA ASP A 52 -10.84 4.57 -5.05
C ASP A 52 -9.99 3.38 -5.52
N TYR A 53 -8.73 3.28 -5.08
CA TYR A 53 -7.87 2.15 -5.39
C TYR A 53 -8.41 0.85 -4.79
N GLU A 54 -8.64 -0.15 -5.65
CA GLU A 54 -9.03 -1.49 -5.24
C GLU A 54 -7.81 -2.23 -4.67
N GLN A 55 -7.77 -2.32 -3.33
CA GLN A 55 -6.70 -2.98 -2.59
C GLN A 55 -6.74 -4.50 -2.83
N LYS A 56 -5.59 -5.08 -3.12
CA LYS A 56 -5.45 -6.53 -3.41
C LYS A 56 -5.50 -7.38 -2.15
N THR A 57 -5.06 -6.83 -1.01
CA THR A 57 -5.09 -7.50 0.30
C THR A 57 -5.99 -6.79 1.28
N SER A 58 -6.57 -7.54 2.21
CA SER A 58 -7.29 -6.92 3.33
C SER A 58 -6.31 -6.44 4.41
N LEU A 59 -6.73 -5.48 5.23
CA LEU A 59 -5.96 -5.07 6.41
C LEU A 59 -5.71 -6.24 7.37
N LYS A 60 -6.66 -7.17 7.48
CA LYS A 60 -6.54 -8.36 8.33
C LYS A 60 -5.36 -9.22 7.88
N ASP A 61 -5.18 -9.42 6.58
CA ASP A 61 -4.09 -10.22 6.04
C ASP A 61 -2.73 -9.55 6.31
N CYS A 62 -2.65 -8.23 6.13
CA CYS A 62 -1.43 -7.48 6.42
C CYS A 62 -1.08 -7.48 7.92
N TYR A 63 -2.06 -7.33 8.81
CA TYR A 63 -1.82 -7.44 10.25
C TYR A 63 -1.42 -8.86 10.67
N ALA A 64 -1.91 -9.90 9.99
CA ALA A 64 -1.47 -11.27 10.23
C ALA A 64 0.01 -11.46 9.86
N GLU A 65 0.45 -10.90 8.73
CA GLU A 65 1.87 -10.86 8.35
C GLU A 65 2.72 -10.04 9.33
N LEU A 66 2.23 -8.90 9.80
CA LEU A 66 2.95 -8.10 10.79
C LEU A 66 3.17 -8.89 12.09
N LYS A 67 2.12 -9.58 12.56
CA LYS A 67 2.19 -10.46 13.74
C LYS A 67 3.10 -11.67 13.52
N SER A 68 3.20 -12.20 12.29
CA SER A 68 4.10 -13.33 11.98
C SER A 68 5.57 -12.94 12.17
N ILE A 69 5.93 -11.70 11.82
CA ILE A 69 7.25 -11.13 12.07
C ILE A 69 7.49 -10.95 13.58
N GLU A 70 6.51 -10.38 14.29
CA GLU A 70 6.58 -10.17 15.74
C GLU A 70 6.73 -11.48 16.53
N ALA A 71 6.04 -12.55 16.12
CA ALA A 71 6.01 -13.84 16.81
C ALA A 71 7.40 -14.48 16.94
N LYS A 72 8.34 -14.18 16.03
CA LYS A 72 9.74 -14.65 16.11
C LYS A 72 10.45 -14.22 17.40
N TYR A 73 10.02 -13.10 17.98
CA TYR A 73 10.64 -12.48 19.15
C TYR A 73 9.88 -12.81 20.45
N GLY A 74 8.74 -13.51 20.35
CA GLY A 74 7.98 -14.02 21.49
C GLY A 74 7.74 -12.97 22.58
N ASP A 75 8.09 -13.34 23.81
CA ASP A 75 7.90 -12.52 25.00
C ASP A 75 8.69 -11.21 25.01
N ALA A 76 9.75 -11.10 24.21
CA ALA A 76 10.55 -9.86 24.13
C ALA A 76 9.75 -8.67 23.57
N THR A 77 8.64 -8.93 22.88
CA THR A 77 7.75 -7.89 22.33
C THR A 77 6.69 -7.41 23.33
N LYS A 78 6.52 -8.08 24.47
CA LYS A 78 5.46 -7.75 25.43
C LYS A 78 5.76 -6.43 26.14
N GLY A 79 4.83 -5.47 26.05
CA GLY A 79 4.92 -4.19 26.76
C GLY A 79 5.92 -3.20 26.17
N VAL A 80 6.50 -3.52 25.01
CA VAL A 80 7.42 -2.63 24.28
C VAL A 80 7.01 -2.53 22.82
N ASN A 81 7.55 -1.56 22.10
CA ASN A 81 7.44 -1.55 20.65
C ASN A 81 8.27 -2.72 20.08
N PRO A 82 7.68 -3.67 19.33
CA PRO A 82 8.40 -4.81 18.78
C PRO A 82 9.67 -4.42 17.99
N TYR A 83 9.65 -3.26 17.31
CA TYR A 83 10.79 -2.71 16.59
C TYR A 83 12.09 -2.63 17.41
N SER A 84 12.01 -2.41 18.73
CA SER A 84 13.19 -2.20 19.58
C SER A 84 14.00 -3.48 19.82
N VAL A 85 13.35 -4.64 19.78
CA VAL A 85 13.96 -5.95 20.07
C VAL A 85 14.26 -6.75 18.80
N MET A 86 13.76 -6.31 17.65
CA MET A 86 13.98 -6.96 16.36
C MET A 86 15.41 -6.82 15.86
N ASP A 87 15.93 -7.84 15.17
CA ASP A 87 17.14 -7.70 14.37
C ASP A 87 16.95 -6.70 13.23
N ALA A 88 18.04 -6.24 12.60
CA ALA A 88 17.97 -5.19 11.59
C ALA A 88 17.12 -5.56 10.35
N ALA A 89 17.10 -6.84 9.96
CA ALA A 89 16.41 -7.29 8.76
C ALA A 89 14.89 -7.38 8.99
N ASP A 90 14.47 -8.02 10.08
CA ASP A 90 13.07 -8.13 10.46
C ASP A 90 12.50 -6.77 10.87
N ARG A 91 13.28 -5.94 11.55
CA ARG A 91 12.90 -4.56 11.88
C ARG A 91 12.56 -3.73 10.64
N LYS A 92 13.37 -3.85 9.59
CA LYS A 92 13.12 -3.19 8.31
C LYS A 92 11.82 -3.69 7.66
N LYS A 93 11.60 -5.00 7.65
CA LYS A 93 10.36 -5.60 7.12
C LYS A 93 9.14 -5.15 7.90
N TRP A 94 9.21 -5.21 9.23
CA TRP A 94 8.15 -4.78 10.13
C TRP A 94 7.78 -3.32 9.90
N ALA A 95 8.77 -2.41 9.87
CA ALA A 95 8.51 -0.99 9.65
C ALA A 95 7.90 -0.73 8.26
N THR A 96 8.40 -1.39 7.22
CA THR A 96 7.86 -1.28 5.86
C THR A 96 6.39 -1.72 5.80
N LEU A 97 6.07 -2.85 6.43
CA LEU A 97 4.69 -3.37 6.46
C LEU A 97 3.79 -2.51 7.35
N PHE A 98 4.30 -2.00 8.47
CA PHE A 98 3.57 -1.08 9.34
C PHE A 98 3.17 0.20 8.60
N ASP A 99 4.11 0.84 7.90
CA ASP A 99 3.84 2.04 7.11
C ASP A 99 2.84 1.76 5.97
N ALA A 100 2.95 0.59 5.32
CA ALA A 100 2.00 0.19 4.29
C ALA A 100 0.58 -0.02 4.85
N ILE A 101 0.46 -0.65 6.03
CA ILE A 101 -0.81 -0.82 6.74
C ILE A 101 -1.43 0.54 7.11
N ASP A 102 -0.62 1.50 7.55
CA ASP A 102 -1.09 2.86 7.83
C ASP A 102 -1.60 3.55 6.56
N ALA A 103 -0.84 3.47 5.47
CA ALA A 103 -1.25 4.02 4.17
C ALA A 103 -2.56 3.39 3.66
N LYS A 104 -2.71 2.05 3.78
CA LYS A 104 -3.95 1.32 3.43
C LYS A 104 -5.16 1.78 4.24
N GLN A 105 -4.94 2.36 5.42
CA GLN A 105 -5.97 2.96 6.26
C GLN A 105 -6.12 4.47 6.06
N TYR A 106 -5.45 5.05 5.07
CA TYR A 106 -5.45 6.48 4.76
C TYR A 106 -4.91 7.33 5.93
N ARG A 107 -3.87 6.83 6.58
CA ARG A 107 -3.19 7.46 7.73
C ARG A 107 -1.69 7.18 7.67
N GLY A 108 -0.97 7.61 8.70
CA GLY A 108 0.48 7.58 8.75
C GLY A 108 1.12 8.72 7.95
N THR A 109 2.36 9.05 8.31
CA THR A 109 3.06 10.21 7.76
C THR A 109 3.14 10.21 6.23
N PRO A 110 3.52 9.11 5.54
CA PRO A 110 3.65 9.13 4.09
C PRO A 110 2.34 9.49 3.36
N TYR A 111 1.22 8.88 3.78
CA TYR A 111 -0.09 9.20 3.21
C TYR A 111 -0.54 10.61 3.55
N LEU A 112 -0.38 11.06 4.81
CA LEU A 112 -0.80 12.40 5.22
C LEU A 112 0.01 13.49 4.49
N MET A 113 1.31 13.27 4.29
CA MET A 113 2.15 14.16 3.48
C MET A 113 1.69 14.18 2.02
N ALA A 114 1.42 13.00 1.42
CA ALA A 114 0.88 12.91 0.06
C ALA A 114 -0.44 13.67 -0.08
N SER A 115 -1.36 13.44 0.86
CA SER A 115 -2.68 14.08 0.90
C SER A 115 -2.61 15.59 1.10
N TYR A 116 -1.72 16.06 1.98
CA TYR A 116 -1.66 17.48 2.36
C TYR A 116 -0.91 18.32 1.33
N TYR A 117 0.27 17.88 0.90
CA TYR A 117 1.12 18.66 0.01
C TYR A 117 0.79 18.47 -1.46
N PHE A 118 0.15 17.36 -1.84
CA PHE A 118 -0.06 17.00 -3.25
C PHE A 118 -1.46 16.50 -3.57
N GLY A 119 -2.31 16.28 -2.56
CA GLY A 119 -3.59 15.57 -2.68
C GLY A 119 -4.73 16.36 -3.29
N ASP A 120 -4.53 17.64 -3.60
CA ASP A 120 -5.53 18.49 -4.23
C ASP A 120 -4.82 19.56 -5.09
N LYS A 121 -4.59 19.25 -6.37
CA LYS A 121 -3.99 20.20 -7.34
C LYS A 121 -5.01 21.21 -7.88
N SER A 122 -6.24 21.22 -7.36
CA SER A 122 -7.30 22.13 -7.75
C SER A 122 -7.37 23.42 -6.91
N LYS A 123 -6.48 23.56 -5.92
CA LYS A 123 -6.28 24.79 -5.15
C LYS A 123 -5.18 25.67 -5.75
#